data_AF-A0A9P7F7J9-F1
#
_entry.id   AF-A0A9P7F7J9-F1
#
_cell.length_a   1.000
_cell.length_b   1.000
_cell.length_c   1.000
_cell.angle_alpha   90.00
_cell.angle_beta   90.00
_cell.angle_gamma   90.00
#
_symmetry.space_group_name_H-M   'P 1'
#
loop_
_entity.id
_entity.type
_entity.pdbx_description
1 polymer ?
#
loop_
_entity_poly.entity_id
_entity_poly.type
_entity_poly.pdbx_seq_one_letter_code
_entity_poly.pdbx_strand_id
1 'polypeptide(L)'
;MKAMPDVINCVSLTALFHFINLATSLKDNIILIQPAEAQTSSPLPVLSPAFNTFFAVACSISPAQANHAWTLLRHHRGFAKYLLYPPSQYCTKPHCLCRGKGMTLKKAEQRNVVLFTLAHGPCAVRSVQLYCQDCNIDYCHNYTVFEGMQTYYDEQPETIQVTDHVFMEKSVAELFKTAMDVSWTSATNCARLYNMCLSQGKQTPEGYHVKFEITGDHVWDAFILTALLEDSKHRMHSSLFLRQAISGTGSQKP
;
A
#
# COMPACT_ATOMS: atom_id res chain seq x y z
N MET A 1 26.22 0.28 4.70
CA MET A 1 26.09 1.66 5.22
C MET A 1 27.39 2.40 4.96
N LYS A 2 27.45 3.27 3.94
CA LYS A 2 28.52 4.28 3.87
C LYS A 2 28.12 5.38 4.85
N ALA A 3 28.87 5.56 5.93
CA ALA A 3 28.68 6.71 6.81
C ALA A 3 29.01 7.98 6.01
N MET A 4 28.02 8.86 5.83
CA MET A 4 28.24 10.24 5.38
C MET A 4 28.46 11.10 6.63
N PRO A 5 29.71 11.53 6.93
CA PRO A 5 30.05 12.20 8.18
C PRO A 5 29.48 13.63 8.32
N ASP A 6 29.02 14.25 7.23
CA ASP A 6 28.71 15.69 7.22
C ASP A 6 27.48 16.08 8.04
N VAL A 7 26.54 15.15 8.25
CA VAL A 7 25.26 15.44 8.92
C VAL A 7 25.38 15.39 10.44
N ILE A 8 26.14 14.42 10.94
CA ILE A 8 26.42 14.25 12.37
C ILE A 8 27.19 15.46 12.90
N ASN A 9 27.96 16.12 12.03
CA ASN A 9 28.73 17.31 12.39
C ASN A 9 27.91 18.61 12.39
N CYS A 10 26.74 18.65 11.74
CA CYS A 10 25.97 19.90 11.55
C CYS A 10 24.66 19.96 12.35
N VAL A 11 24.13 18.82 12.82
CA VAL A 11 22.86 18.76 13.55
C VAL A 11 23.12 18.20 14.95
N SER A 12 22.64 18.90 15.99
CA SER A 12 22.78 18.41 17.36
C SER A 12 21.99 17.10 17.54
N LEU A 13 22.53 16.19 18.35
CA LEU A 13 21.87 14.92 18.68
C LEU A 13 20.44 15.14 19.20
N THR A 14 20.24 16.17 20.01
CA THR A 14 18.93 16.58 20.55
C THR A 14 17.96 16.99 19.44
N ALA A 15 18.41 17.80 18.48
CA ALA A 15 17.58 18.21 17.34
C ALA A 15 17.22 17.00 16.46
N LEU A 16 18.14 16.05 16.29
CA LEU A 16 17.88 14.82 15.54
C LEU A 16 16.83 13.93 16.23
N PHE A 17 16.93 13.73 17.55
CA PHE A 17 15.91 12.99 18.30
C PHE A 17 14.54 13.67 18.25
N HIS A 18 14.52 15.00 18.39
CA HIS A 18 13.28 15.76 18.28
C HIS A 18 12.66 15.62 16.88
N PHE A 19 13.47 15.70 15.83
CA PHE A 19 13.06 15.45 14.45
C PHE A 19 12.47 14.05 14.29
N ILE A 20 13.15 13.00 14.77
CA ILE A 20 12.67 11.62 14.68
C ILE A 20 11.30 11.48 15.36
N ASN A 21 11.13 12.04 16.56
CA ASN A 21 9.88 11.95 17.31
C ASN A 21 8.74 12.67 16.57
N LEU A 22 8.96 13.90 16.12
CA LEU A 22 7.96 14.68 15.38
C LEU A 22 7.61 14.03 14.05
N ALA A 23 8.62 13.57 13.31
CA ALA A 23 8.37 12.93 12.04
C ALA A 23 7.60 11.62 12.25
N THR A 24 7.89 10.86 13.31
CA THR A 24 7.19 9.60 13.62
C THR A 24 5.74 9.85 14.01
N SER A 25 5.45 10.94 14.75
CA SER A 25 4.09 11.31 15.14
C SER A 25 3.28 11.88 13.98
N LEU A 26 3.92 12.62 13.08
CA LEU A 26 3.28 13.25 11.92
C LEU A 26 3.27 12.39 10.66
N LYS A 27 3.84 11.18 10.69
CA LYS A 27 4.02 10.34 9.49
C LYS A 27 2.75 10.17 8.65
N ASP A 28 1.59 9.98 9.28
CA ASP A 28 0.33 9.79 8.56
C ASP A 28 -0.04 11.06 7.77
N ASN A 29 0.22 12.26 8.33
CA ASN A 29 -0.01 13.53 7.66
C ASN A 29 1.04 13.81 6.56
N ILE A 30 2.29 13.41 6.79
CA ILE A 30 3.37 13.54 5.79
C ILE A 30 3.07 12.68 4.56
N ILE A 31 2.48 11.49 4.74
CA ILE A 31 2.13 10.61 3.62
C ILE A 31 0.89 11.13 2.87
N LEU A 32 -0.09 11.71 3.56
CA LEU A 32 -1.34 12.18 2.95
C LEU A 32 -1.17 13.24 1.86
N ILE A 33 -0.06 13.97 1.88
CA ILE A 33 0.24 15.06 0.96
C ILE A 33 1.19 14.65 -0.18
N GLN A 34 1.50 13.36 -0.30
CA GLN A 34 2.43 12.86 -1.31
C GLN A 34 1.70 12.63 -2.64
N PRO A 35 2.37 12.89 -3.77
CA PRO A 35 1.81 12.63 -5.08
C PRO A 35 1.54 11.13 -5.28
N ALA A 36 0.43 10.81 -5.96
CA ALA A 36 0.03 9.43 -6.26
C ALA A 36 1.08 8.66 -7.05
N GLU A 37 1.90 9.36 -7.84
CA GLU A 37 2.92 8.75 -8.69
C GLU A 37 4.14 8.24 -7.90
N ALA A 38 4.22 8.53 -6.59
CA ALA A 38 5.28 7.98 -5.75
C ALA A 38 5.05 6.48 -5.56
N GLN A 39 5.92 5.66 -6.15
CA GLN A 39 5.89 4.20 -6.06
C GLN A 39 5.79 3.74 -4.59
N THR A 40 4.79 2.91 -4.29
CA THR A 40 4.52 2.31 -2.97
C THR A 40 5.69 1.48 -2.44
N SER A 41 6.58 1.01 -3.31
CA SER A 41 7.79 0.24 -2.98
C SER A 41 9.01 1.12 -2.69
N SER A 42 8.94 2.43 -2.95
CA SER A 42 10.06 3.36 -2.74
C SER A 42 9.81 4.29 -1.53
N PRO A 43 10.81 4.50 -0.65
CA PRO A 43 10.69 5.42 0.47
C PRO A 43 10.52 6.86 0.00
N LEU A 44 9.63 7.59 0.67
CA LEU A 44 9.15 8.92 0.31
C LEU A 44 10.26 9.85 -0.24
N PRO A 45 10.21 10.23 -1.53
CA PRO A 45 11.36 10.82 -2.21
C PRO A 45 11.67 12.23 -1.72
N VAL A 46 10.68 13.05 -1.34
CA VAL A 46 10.89 14.42 -0.89
C VAL A 46 9.83 14.83 0.12
N LEU A 47 10.27 15.52 1.18
CA LEU A 47 9.39 16.13 2.16
C LEU A 47 8.75 17.39 1.55
N SER A 48 7.45 17.61 1.69
CA SER A 48 6.83 18.80 1.09
C SER A 48 7.37 20.10 1.69
N PRO A 49 7.30 21.24 0.96
CA PRO A 49 7.79 22.52 1.47
C PRO A 49 7.19 22.91 2.83
N ALA A 50 5.91 22.58 3.05
CA ALA A 50 5.22 22.87 4.30
C ALA A 50 5.80 22.06 5.48
N PHE A 51 5.98 20.75 5.32
CA PHE A 51 6.59 19.94 6.37
C PHE A 51 8.07 20.26 6.56
N ASN A 52 8.80 20.60 5.49
CA ASN A 52 10.21 20.96 5.60
C ASN A 52 10.39 22.23 6.44
N THR A 53 9.55 23.24 6.19
CA THR A 53 9.50 24.46 6.99
C THR A 53 9.12 24.17 8.44
N PHE A 54 8.09 23.33 8.64
CA PHE A 54 7.65 22.92 9.98
C PHE A 54 8.78 22.25 10.78
N PHE A 55 9.45 21.24 10.23
CA PHE A 55 10.52 20.54 10.94
C PHE A 55 11.75 21.42 11.18
N ALA A 56 12.09 22.28 10.22
CA ALA A 56 13.17 23.26 10.38
C ALA A 56 12.92 24.13 11.62
N VAL A 57 11.72 24.72 11.72
CA VAL A 57 11.34 25.55 12.87
C VAL A 57 11.26 24.72 14.16
N ALA A 58 10.54 23.59 14.14
CA ALA A 58 10.29 22.79 15.34
C ALA A 58 11.57 22.15 15.93
N CYS A 59 12.54 21.83 15.09
CA CYS A 59 13.82 21.25 15.52
C CYS A 59 14.93 22.30 15.65
N SER A 60 14.65 23.58 15.38
CA SER A 60 15.66 24.67 15.36
C SER A 60 16.85 24.35 14.45
N ILE A 61 16.56 23.81 13.26
CA ILE A 61 17.55 23.49 12.22
C ILE A 61 17.20 24.22 10.92
N SER A 62 18.16 24.34 10.00
CA SER A 62 17.89 24.91 8.68
C SER A 62 17.01 23.97 7.83
N PRO A 63 16.26 24.51 6.84
CA PRO A 63 15.49 23.69 5.90
C PRO A 63 16.34 22.69 5.10
N ALA A 64 17.62 22.99 4.85
CA ALA A 64 18.54 22.06 4.21
C ALA A 64 18.87 20.87 5.13
N GLN A 65 19.11 21.13 6.41
CA GLN A 65 19.34 20.09 7.41
C GLN A 65 18.10 19.24 7.67
N ALA A 66 16.90 19.83 7.69
CA ALA A 66 15.64 19.10 7.82
C ALA A 66 15.42 18.12 6.65
N ASN A 67 15.60 18.59 5.40
CA ASN A 67 15.54 17.72 4.22
C ASN A 67 16.58 16.60 4.25
N HIS A 68 17.79 16.90 4.71
CA HIS A 68 18.86 15.91 4.80
C HIS A 68 18.55 14.86 5.89
N ALA A 69 18.09 15.28 7.07
CA ALA A 69 17.62 14.38 8.13
C ALA A 69 16.48 13.48 7.63
N TRP A 70 15.53 14.02 6.88
CA TRP A 70 14.47 13.24 6.23
C TRP A 70 15.03 12.21 5.24
N THR A 71 15.98 12.60 4.40
CA THR A 71 16.61 11.71 3.40
C THR A 71 17.29 10.51 4.05
N LEU A 72 17.86 10.69 5.25
CA LEU A 72 18.43 9.59 6.02
C LEU A 72 17.35 8.73 6.70
N LEU A 73 16.32 9.37 7.27
CA LEU A 73 15.33 8.70 8.11
C LEU A 73 14.19 8.04 7.33
N ARG A 74 13.89 8.48 6.11
CA ARG A 74 12.82 7.93 5.28
C ARG A 74 12.99 6.43 4.99
N HIS A 75 14.24 5.95 5.01
CA HIS A 75 14.59 4.54 4.83
C HIS A 75 14.55 3.75 6.15
N HIS A 76 14.39 4.42 7.28
CA HIS A 76 14.39 3.78 8.60
C HIS A 76 13.03 3.10 8.85
N ARG A 77 13.10 1.83 9.27
CA ARG A 77 11.94 0.97 9.56
C ARG A 77 11.05 1.65 10.62
N GLY A 78 9.97 2.31 10.19
CA GLY A 78 9.04 3.09 11.04
C GLY A 78 8.33 4.24 10.31
N PHE A 79 8.96 4.78 9.27
CA PHE A 79 8.45 5.91 8.46
C PHE A 79 7.68 5.49 7.22
N ALA A 80 8.15 4.46 6.53
CA ALA A 80 7.39 3.80 5.48
C ALA A 80 6.35 2.86 6.11
N LYS A 81 5.27 3.42 6.67
CA LYS A 81 4.01 2.67 6.76
C LYS A 81 3.45 2.66 5.35
N TYR A 82 3.62 1.56 4.62
CA TYR A 82 3.11 1.41 3.26
C TYR A 82 1.62 1.80 3.25
N LEU A 83 1.29 2.88 2.54
CA LEU A 83 -0.09 3.20 2.19
C LEU A 83 -0.31 2.66 0.79
N LEU A 84 -1.31 1.79 0.64
CA LEU A 84 -1.72 1.27 -0.64
C LEU A 84 -2.87 2.16 -1.15
N TYR A 85 -2.59 2.90 -2.21
CA TYR A 85 -3.58 3.74 -2.88
C TYR A 85 -4.09 3.04 -4.15
N PRO A 86 -5.28 3.44 -4.64
CA PRO A 86 -5.66 3.18 -6.03
C PRO A 86 -4.65 3.83 -6.99
N PRO A 87 -4.52 3.34 -8.24
CA PRO A 87 -3.57 3.87 -9.21
C PRO A 87 -3.79 5.35 -9.56
N SER A 88 -5.02 5.85 -9.41
CA SER A 88 -5.37 7.25 -9.67
C SER A 88 -6.02 7.90 -8.45
N GLN A 89 -5.56 9.10 -8.11
CA GLN A 89 -6.20 9.98 -7.15
C GLN A 89 -7.28 10.88 -7.77
N TYR A 90 -7.49 10.76 -9.08
CA TYR A 90 -8.50 11.51 -9.82
C TYR A 90 -9.56 10.56 -10.37
N CYS A 91 -10.78 11.08 -10.56
CA CYS A 91 -11.81 10.31 -11.23
C CYS A 91 -11.39 10.01 -12.66
N THR A 92 -11.41 8.73 -13.03
CA THR A 92 -11.07 8.23 -14.37
C THR A 92 -12.23 8.35 -15.36
N LYS A 93 -13.47 8.50 -14.87
CA LYS A 93 -14.66 8.57 -15.73
C LYS A 93 -14.59 9.82 -16.63
N PRO A 94 -14.77 9.67 -17.95
CA PRO A 94 -14.92 10.81 -18.86
C PRO A 94 -16.08 11.70 -18.40
N HIS A 95 -15.94 13.02 -18.60
CA HIS A 95 -16.95 14.02 -18.25
C HIS A 95 -17.31 14.14 -16.77
N CYS A 96 -16.54 13.53 -15.86
CA CYS A 96 -16.70 13.80 -14.43
C CYS A 96 -16.39 15.28 -14.10
N LEU A 97 -17.26 15.93 -13.33
CA LEU A 97 -17.07 17.31 -12.90
C LEU A 97 -15.87 17.45 -11.96
N CYS A 98 -15.58 16.44 -11.13
CA CYS A 98 -14.39 16.42 -10.29
C CYS A 98 -13.12 16.45 -11.14
N ARG A 99 -13.09 15.64 -12.20
CA ARG A 99 -11.96 15.60 -13.14
C ARG A 99 -11.83 16.91 -13.92
N GLY A 100 -12.93 17.45 -14.45
CA GLY A 100 -12.93 18.70 -15.22
C GLY A 100 -12.44 19.91 -14.42
N LYS A 101 -12.63 19.89 -13.09
CA LYS A 101 -12.11 20.90 -12.15
C LYS A 101 -10.71 20.60 -11.60
N GLY A 102 -10.08 19.48 -12.01
CA GLY A 102 -8.79 19.05 -11.48
C GLY A 102 -8.81 18.70 -9.99
N MET A 103 -9.96 18.34 -9.44
CA MET A 103 -10.11 18.03 -8.01
C MET A 103 -9.64 16.61 -7.72
N THR A 104 -8.78 16.47 -6.71
CA THR A 104 -8.39 15.18 -6.14
C THR A 104 -9.59 14.53 -5.44
N LEU A 105 -9.75 13.22 -5.63
CA LEU A 105 -10.75 12.44 -4.92
C LEU A 105 -10.48 12.49 -3.42
N LYS A 106 -11.55 12.64 -2.65
CA LYS A 106 -11.44 12.60 -1.20
C LYS A 106 -11.34 11.16 -0.75
N LYS A 107 -10.55 10.98 0.30
CA LYS A 107 -10.44 9.73 1.03
C LYS A 107 -11.80 9.37 1.64
N ALA A 108 -12.31 8.20 1.25
CA ALA A 108 -13.55 7.66 1.78
C ALA A 108 -13.28 6.85 3.03
N GLU A 109 -12.29 5.95 2.95
CA GLU A 109 -11.98 5.01 4.02
C GLU A 109 -10.49 4.69 4.07
N GLN A 110 -10.01 4.29 5.24
CA GLN A 110 -8.70 3.68 5.41
C GLN A 110 -8.81 2.46 6.31
N ARG A 111 -8.28 1.34 5.83
CA ARG A 111 -8.30 0.08 6.56
C ARG A 111 -6.89 -0.35 6.92
N ASN A 112 -6.73 -0.93 8.10
CA ASN A 112 -5.51 -1.67 8.42
C ASN A 112 -5.57 -3.01 7.71
N VAL A 113 -4.49 -3.37 7.02
CA VAL A 113 -4.40 -4.58 6.21
C VAL A 113 -3.02 -5.22 6.41
N VAL A 114 -2.86 -6.48 6.01
CA VAL A 114 -1.56 -7.15 5.96
C VAL A 114 -1.07 -7.19 4.51
N LEU A 115 0.19 -6.82 4.28
CA LEU A 115 0.87 -7.05 3.01
C LEU A 115 1.90 -8.17 3.20
N PHE A 116 1.73 -9.25 2.46
CA PHE A 116 2.69 -10.34 2.40
C PHE A 116 3.74 -10.05 1.32
N THR A 117 5.02 -10.08 1.73
CA THR A 117 6.17 -9.72 0.89
C THR A 117 7.21 -10.83 0.90
N LEU A 118 7.96 -10.98 -0.19
CA LEU A 118 9.05 -11.97 -0.23
C LEU A 118 10.22 -11.56 0.68
N ALA A 119 10.64 -10.30 0.58
CA ALA A 119 11.88 -9.84 1.21
C ALA A 119 11.75 -9.53 2.71
N HIS A 120 10.54 -9.21 3.18
CA HIS A 120 10.32 -8.73 4.54
C HIS A 120 9.30 -9.55 5.32
N GLY A 121 8.70 -10.59 4.73
CA GLY A 121 7.58 -11.29 5.34
C GLY A 121 6.34 -10.39 5.46
N PRO A 122 5.40 -10.70 6.38
CA PRO A 122 4.19 -9.92 6.57
C PRO A 122 4.50 -8.52 7.13
N CYS A 123 3.78 -7.53 6.62
CA CYS A 123 3.89 -6.13 6.99
C CYS A 123 2.52 -5.55 7.34
N ALA A 124 2.44 -4.81 8.44
CA ALA A 124 1.25 -4.01 8.77
C ALA A 124 1.24 -2.78 7.89
N VAL A 125 0.22 -2.67 7.05
CA VAL A 125 0.07 -1.59 6.09
C VAL A 125 -1.35 -1.04 6.15
N ARG A 126 -1.61 0.06 5.44
CA ARG A 126 -2.96 0.62 5.37
C ARG A 126 -3.38 0.75 3.91
N SER A 127 -4.60 0.30 3.61
CA SER A 127 -5.21 0.50 2.30
C SER A 127 -6.13 1.72 2.35
N VAL A 128 -6.05 2.56 1.33
CA VAL A 128 -6.89 3.76 1.17
C VAL A 128 -7.89 3.50 0.06
N GLN A 129 -9.17 3.76 0.35
CA GLN A 129 -10.24 3.79 -0.65
C GLN A 129 -10.61 5.25 -0.92
N LEU A 130 -10.68 5.60 -2.20
CA LEU A 130 -11.10 6.93 -2.65
C LEU A 130 -12.51 6.87 -3.22
N TYR A 131 -13.29 7.93 -3.08
CA TYR A 131 -14.67 7.98 -3.57
C TYR A 131 -14.93 9.24 -4.38
N CYS A 132 -15.56 9.05 -5.54
CA CYS A 132 -16.04 10.14 -6.37
C CYS A 132 -17.52 10.39 -6.09
N GLN A 133 -17.83 11.53 -5.45
CA GLN A 133 -19.21 11.94 -5.15
C GLN A 133 -20.04 12.29 -6.38
N ASP A 134 -19.41 12.65 -7.49
CA ASP A 134 -20.08 13.01 -8.74
C ASP A 134 -20.45 11.76 -9.56
N CYS A 135 -19.54 10.79 -9.62
CA CYS A 135 -19.73 9.58 -10.41
C CYS A 135 -20.24 8.38 -9.60
N ASN A 136 -20.31 8.49 -8.27
CA ASN A 136 -20.61 7.40 -7.34
C ASN A 136 -19.74 6.16 -7.56
N ILE A 137 -18.43 6.38 -7.76
CA ILE A 137 -17.44 5.31 -7.96
C ILE A 137 -16.53 5.24 -6.74
N ASP A 138 -16.40 4.03 -6.21
CA ASP A 138 -15.37 3.67 -5.24
C ASP A 138 -14.12 3.20 -5.98
N TYR A 139 -12.98 3.78 -5.64
CA TYR A 139 -11.67 3.42 -6.16
C TYR A 139 -10.94 2.63 -5.07
N CYS A 140 -10.80 1.33 -5.29
CA CYS A 140 -10.01 0.41 -4.46
C CYS A 140 -8.62 0.22 -5.08
N HIS A 141 -7.78 -0.60 -4.46
CA HIS A 141 -6.38 -0.77 -4.88
C HIS A 141 -6.25 -1.42 -6.28
N ASN A 142 -7.01 -2.49 -6.54
CA ASN A 142 -6.93 -3.25 -7.80
C ASN A 142 -8.09 -3.01 -8.76
N TYR A 143 -9.18 -2.43 -8.27
CA TYR A 143 -10.42 -2.29 -9.01
C TYR A 143 -11.19 -1.03 -8.58
N THR A 144 -12.17 -0.67 -9.39
CA THR A 144 -13.24 0.25 -9.02
C THR A 144 -14.54 -0.49 -8.77
N VAL A 145 -15.41 0.08 -7.95
CA VAL A 145 -16.79 -0.38 -7.77
C VAL A 145 -17.74 0.70 -8.24
N PHE A 146 -18.63 0.33 -9.15
CA PHE A 146 -19.74 1.17 -9.61
C PHE A 146 -21.00 0.30 -9.67
N GLU A 147 -22.07 0.73 -9.00
CA GLU A 147 -23.36 0.00 -8.94
C GLU A 147 -23.21 -1.48 -8.54
N GLY A 148 -22.31 -1.77 -7.59
CA GLY A 148 -22.04 -3.13 -7.11
C GLY A 148 -21.20 -3.99 -8.06
N MET A 149 -20.77 -3.46 -9.20
CA MET A 149 -19.92 -4.16 -10.17
C MET A 149 -18.46 -3.77 -9.97
N GLN A 150 -17.59 -4.77 -9.82
CA GLN A 150 -16.15 -4.58 -9.74
C GLN A 150 -15.54 -4.55 -11.14
N THR A 151 -14.76 -3.52 -11.42
CA THR A 151 -14.00 -3.35 -12.67
C THR A 151 -12.53 -3.19 -12.35
N TYR A 152 -11.71 -4.16 -12.75
CA TYR A 152 -10.27 -4.14 -12.49
C TYR A 152 -9.54 -3.13 -13.39
N TYR A 153 -8.46 -2.53 -12.87
CA TYR A 153 -7.63 -1.63 -13.66
C TYR A 153 -6.81 -2.40 -14.71
N ASP A 154 -6.55 -1.76 -15.85
CA ASP A 154 -5.72 -2.33 -16.92
C ASP A 154 -4.24 -2.42 -16.51
N GLU A 155 -3.78 -1.49 -15.66
CA GLU A 155 -2.44 -1.52 -15.06
C GLU A 155 -2.40 -2.55 -13.93
N GLN A 156 -1.51 -3.54 -14.07
CA GLN A 156 -1.35 -4.57 -13.04
C GLN A 156 -0.47 -4.02 -11.90
N PRO A 157 -1.00 -3.88 -10.68
CA PRO A 157 -0.22 -3.36 -9.56
C PRO A 157 0.85 -4.36 -9.10
N GLU A 158 1.96 -3.86 -8.56
CA GLU A 158 3.01 -4.69 -7.93
C GLU A 158 2.50 -5.45 -6.70
N THR A 159 1.40 -4.97 -6.12
CA THR A 159 0.71 -5.57 -4.98
C THR A 159 -0.74 -5.84 -5.34
N ILE A 160 -1.25 -7.01 -4.97
CA ILE A 160 -2.59 -7.46 -5.29
C ILE A 160 -3.40 -7.45 -4.00
N GLN A 161 -4.53 -6.75 -3.99
CA GLN A 161 -5.60 -6.93 -3.00
C GLN A 161 -6.26 -8.30 -3.22
N VAL A 162 -5.95 -9.26 -2.34
CA VAL A 162 -6.46 -10.64 -2.40
C VAL A 162 -7.83 -10.73 -1.73
N THR A 163 -7.96 -10.11 -0.56
CA THR A 163 -9.24 -9.91 0.15
C THR A 163 -9.28 -8.49 0.73
N ASP A 164 -10.35 -8.12 1.44
CA ASP A 164 -10.50 -6.78 2.04
C ASP A 164 -9.35 -6.38 2.98
N HIS A 165 -8.75 -7.35 3.66
CA HIS A 165 -7.69 -7.12 4.66
C HIS A 165 -6.35 -7.76 4.30
N VAL A 166 -6.26 -8.47 3.17
CA VAL A 166 -5.08 -9.23 2.78
C VAL A 166 -4.58 -8.77 1.41
N PHE A 167 -3.32 -8.36 1.39
CA PHE A 167 -2.60 -7.93 0.22
C PHE A 167 -1.36 -8.81 0.05
N MET A 168 -0.94 -8.99 -1.19
CA MET A 168 0.19 -9.84 -1.54
C MET A 168 1.01 -9.18 -2.64
N GLU A 169 2.34 -9.13 -2.50
CA GLU A 169 3.20 -8.76 -3.62
C GLU A 169 3.01 -9.75 -4.77
N LYS A 170 3.01 -9.25 -6.01
CA LYS A 170 2.93 -10.10 -7.20
C LYS A 170 4.00 -11.20 -7.18
N SER A 171 5.21 -10.88 -6.73
CA SER A 171 6.30 -11.86 -6.62
C SER A 171 6.00 -13.00 -5.63
N VAL A 172 5.21 -12.77 -4.58
CA VAL A 172 4.75 -13.85 -3.68
C VAL A 172 3.72 -14.72 -4.41
N ALA A 173 2.78 -14.12 -5.14
CA ALA A 173 1.81 -14.87 -5.94
C ALA A 173 2.49 -15.71 -7.04
N GLU A 174 3.49 -15.15 -7.73
CA GLU A 174 4.29 -15.86 -8.74
C GLU A 174 5.10 -17.01 -8.13
N LEU A 175 5.63 -16.85 -6.92
CA LEU A 175 6.30 -17.93 -6.20
C LEU A 175 5.32 -19.09 -5.97
N PHE A 176 4.09 -18.80 -5.51
CA PHE A 176 3.08 -19.84 -5.30
C PHE A 176 2.68 -20.51 -6.60
N LYS A 177 2.39 -19.74 -7.65
CA LYS A 177 2.10 -20.26 -9.00
C LYS A 177 3.21 -21.21 -9.48
N THR A 178 4.46 -20.76 -9.41
CA THR A 178 5.62 -21.58 -9.79
C THR A 178 5.74 -22.85 -8.95
N ALA A 179 5.52 -22.77 -7.64
CA ALA A 179 5.56 -23.94 -6.76
C ALA A 179 4.42 -24.92 -7.08
N MET A 180 3.22 -24.42 -7.34
CA MET A 180 2.06 -25.23 -7.74
C MET A 180 2.32 -25.93 -9.08
N ASP A 181 2.88 -25.22 -10.06
CA ASP A 181 3.11 -25.74 -11.42
C ASP A 181 4.29 -26.72 -11.50
N VAL A 182 5.43 -26.36 -10.91
CA VAL A 182 6.68 -27.13 -11.06
C VAL A 182 6.78 -28.26 -10.04
N SER A 183 6.30 -28.03 -8.82
CA SER A 183 6.47 -28.98 -7.70
C SER A 183 5.16 -29.60 -7.23
N TRP A 184 4.04 -29.33 -7.91
CA TRP A 184 2.71 -29.84 -7.56
C TRP A 184 2.34 -29.52 -6.09
N THR A 185 2.89 -28.42 -5.59
CA THR A 185 2.70 -28.01 -4.19
C THR A 185 1.26 -27.52 -4.03
N SER A 186 0.50 -28.06 -3.08
CA SER A 186 -0.86 -27.58 -2.81
C SER A 186 -0.87 -26.14 -2.28
N ALA A 187 -1.99 -25.42 -2.44
CA ALA A 187 -2.17 -24.08 -1.89
C ALA A 187 -1.89 -24.02 -0.37
N THR A 188 -2.36 -25.03 0.38
CA THR A 188 -2.09 -25.16 1.82
C THR A 188 -0.60 -25.34 2.12
N ASN A 189 0.13 -26.09 1.29
CA ASN A 189 1.58 -26.24 1.46
C ASN A 189 2.34 -24.97 1.08
N CYS A 190 1.89 -24.22 0.06
CA CYS A 190 2.42 -22.89 -0.27
C CYS A 190 2.26 -21.92 0.90
N ALA A 191 1.05 -21.88 1.49
CA ALA A 191 0.76 -21.08 2.67
C ALA A 191 1.68 -21.43 3.85
N ARG A 192 1.84 -22.73 4.14
CA ARG A 192 2.76 -23.23 5.18
C ARG A 192 4.21 -22.86 4.90
N LEU A 193 4.66 -23.02 3.67
CA LEU A 193 6.02 -22.66 3.25
C LEU A 193 6.29 -21.17 3.53
N TYR A 194 5.36 -20.29 3.14
CA TYR A 194 5.50 -18.88 3.43
C TYR A 194 5.53 -18.61 4.94
N ASN A 195 4.56 -19.14 5.68
CA ASN A 195 4.44 -18.90 7.13
C ASN A 195 5.66 -19.42 7.91
N MET A 196 6.28 -20.51 7.47
CA MET A 196 7.46 -21.10 8.12
C MET A 196 8.77 -20.43 7.69
N CYS A 197 8.96 -20.17 6.40
CA CYS A 197 10.26 -19.79 5.85
C CYS A 197 10.36 -18.29 5.54
N LEU A 198 9.26 -17.67 5.11
CA LEU A 198 9.25 -16.30 4.58
C LEU A 198 8.62 -15.28 5.55
N SER A 199 7.92 -15.73 6.59
CA SER A 199 7.37 -14.85 7.62
C SER A 199 8.44 -14.13 8.46
N GLN A 200 9.68 -14.64 8.45
CA GLN A 200 10.79 -14.14 9.28
C GLN A 200 10.45 -14.14 10.78
N GLY A 201 9.60 -15.08 11.22
CA GLY A 201 9.16 -15.18 12.61
C GLY A 201 8.30 -14.01 13.09
N LYS A 202 7.88 -13.12 12.18
CA LYS A 202 7.05 -11.97 12.53
C LYS A 202 5.69 -12.42 13.04
N GLN A 203 5.29 -11.85 14.17
CA GLN A 203 3.99 -12.06 14.77
C GLN A 203 3.09 -10.86 14.50
N THR A 204 1.79 -11.11 14.57
CA THR A 204 0.78 -10.05 14.52
C THR A 204 1.02 -9.08 15.68
N PRO A 205 1.16 -7.76 15.45
CA PRO A 205 1.32 -6.79 16.52
C PRO A 205 0.13 -6.82 17.48
N GLU A 206 0.39 -6.54 18.75
CA GLU A 206 -0.66 -6.46 19.76
C GLU A 206 -1.72 -5.40 19.37
N GLY A 207 -2.99 -5.76 19.45
CA GLY A 207 -4.12 -4.90 19.04
C GLY A 207 -4.35 -4.80 17.53
N TYR A 208 -3.58 -5.50 16.69
CA TYR A 208 -3.82 -5.57 15.24
C TYR A 208 -4.83 -6.68 14.93
N HIS A 209 -5.94 -6.33 14.26
CA HIS A 209 -7.05 -7.27 14.03
C HIS A 209 -6.81 -8.23 12.85
N VAL A 210 -5.85 -7.95 11.98
CA VAL A 210 -5.53 -8.79 10.82
C VAL A 210 -4.34 -9.68 11.14
N LYS A 211 -4.50 -11.00 10.98
CA LYS A 211 -3.44 -11.96 11.27
C LYS A 211 -2.31 -11.88 10.25
N PHE A 212 -1.08 -11.99 10.72
CA PHE A 212 0.13 -12.12 9.90
C PHE A 212 0.35 -13.56 9.43
N GLU A 213 -0.69 -14.16 8.86
CA GLU A 213 -0.73 -15.57 8.47
C GLU A 213 -1.40 -15.74 7.11
N ILE A 214 -0.72 -16.39 6.16
CA ILE A 214 -1.32 -16.79 4.89
C ILE A 214 -2.08 -18.11 5.10
N THR A 215 -3.27 -18.21 4.49
CA THR A 215 -4.07 -19.44 4.42
C THR A 215 -4.06 -19.99 3.00
N GLY A 216 -4.49 -21.25 2.82
CA GLY A 216 -4.65 -21.83 1.48
C GLY A 216 -5.63 -21.05 0.61
N ASP A 217 -6.68 -20.48 1.21
CA ASP A 217 -7.67 -19.66 0.50
C ASP A 217 -7.02 -18.38 -0.06
N HIS A 218 -6.19 -17.69 0.73
CA HIS A 218 -5.44 -16.53 0.23
C HIS A 218 -4.54 -16.88 -0.97
N VAL A 219 -3.97 -18.08 -0.99
CA VAL A 219 -3.14 -18.55 -2.11
C VAL A 219 -4.01 -18.80 -3.35
N TRP A 220 -5.15 -19.47 -3.19
CA TRP A 220 -6.10 -19.69 -4.29
C TRP A 220 -6.66 -18.39 -4.85
N ASP A 221 -7.08 -17.47 -3.99
CA ASP A 221 -7.59 -16.16 -4.40
C ASP A 221 -6.52 -15.38 -5.17
N ALA A 222 -5.28 -15.36 -4.66
CA ALA A 222 -4.17 -14.70 -5.36
C ALA A 222 -3.89 -15.34 -6.73
N PHE A 223 -3.92 -16.67 -6.81
CA PHE A 223 -3.74 -17.40 -8.07
C PHE A 223 -4.85 -17.05 -9.08
N ILE A 224 -6.11 -17.14 -8.67
CA ILE A 224 -7.28 -16.87 -9.51
C ILE A 224 -7.26 -15.42 -10.00
N LEU A 225 -7.06 -14.47 -9.08
CA LEU A 225 -6.98 -13.04 -9.43
C LEU A 225 -5.85 -12.76 -10.41
N THR A 226 -4.67 -13.31 -10.18
CA THR A 226 -3.51 -13.11 -11.07
C THR A 226 -3.78 -13.72 -12.46
N ALA A 227 -4.33 -14.93 -12.52
CA ALA A 227 -4.67 -15.59 -13.78
C ALA A 227 -5.74 -14.82 -14.57
N LEU A 228 -6.78 -14.31 -13.90
CA LEU A 228 -7.82 -13.49 -14.55
C LEU A 228 -7.24 -12.20 -15.11
N LEU A 229 -6.45 -11.48 -14.32
CA LEU A 229 -5.79 -10.23 -14.74
C LEU A 229 -4.86 -10.48 -15.93
N GLU A 230 -4.11 -11.58 -15.92
CA GLU A 230 -3.26 -11.99 -17.04
C GLU A 230 -4.08 -12.32 -18.28
N ASP A 231 -5.13 -13.13 -18.17
CA ASP A 231 -5.97 -13.54 -19.31
C ASP A 231 -6.66 -12.32 -19.96
N SER A 232 -7.21 -11.41 -19.15
CA SER A 232 -7.82 -10.16 -19.65
C SER A 232 -6.85 -9.33 -20.47
N LYS A 233 -5.61 -9.21 -20.00
CA LYS A 233 -4.56 -8.48 -20.71
C LYS A 233 -4.25 -9.13 -22.06
N HIS A 234 -4.17 -10.46 -22.10
CA HIS A 234 -3.88 -11.19 -23.34
C HIS A 234 -5.03 -11.11 -24.36
N ARG A 235 -6.29 -11.08 -23.90
CA ARG A 235 -7.46 -11.02 -24.79
C ARG A 235 -7.78 -9.62 -25.34
N MET A 236 -7.03 -8.59 -24.94
CA MET A 236 -7.33 -7.17 -25.27
C MET A 236 -8.80 -6.77 -25.01
N HIS A 237 -9.46 -7.47 -24.08
CA HIS A 237 -10.81 -7.12 -23.68
C HIS A 237 -10.72 -5.98 -22.68
N SER A 238 -11.32 -4.85 -23.06
CA SER A 238 -11.52 -3.71 -22.17
C SER A 238 -12.35 -4.15 -20.96
N SER A 239 -11.76 -4.03 -19.76
CA SER A 239 -12.35 -4.26 -18.43
C SER A 239 -12.83 -5.69 -18.10
N LEU A 240 -12.19 -6.31 -17.09
CA LEU A 240 -12.72 -7.47 -16.36
C LEU A 240 -13.86 -7.03 -15.44
N PHE A 241 -15.03 -7.63 -15.64
CA PHE A 241 -16.17 -7.50 -14.75
C PHE A 241 -16.37 -8.78 -13.96
N LEU A 242 -16.20 -8.71 -12.63
CA LEU A 242 -16.63 -9.78 -11.74
C LEU A 242 -17.89 -9.33 -10.99
N ARG A 243 -18.98 -10.10 -11.13
CA ARG A 243 -20.12 -9.99 -10.21
C ARG A 243 -19.73 -10.66 -8.91
N GLN A 244 -20.03 -10.03 -7.77
CA GLN A 244 -19.86 -10.63 -6.45
C GLN A 244 -20.53 -12.00 -6.41
N ALA A 245 -19.73 -13.06 -6.30
CA ALA A 245 -20.12 -14.30 -5.68
C ALA A 245 -19.19 -14.46 -4.47
N ILE A 246 -19.79 -14.45 -3.27
CA ILE A 246 -19.17 -14.79 -1.98
C ILE A 246 -18.42 -13.64 -1.28
N SER A 247 -19.17 -12.83 -0.53
CA SER A 247 -18.79 -12.39 0.81
C SER A 247 -20.06 -12.08 1.61
N GLY A 248 -20.58 -13.10 2.28
CA GLY A 248 -21.67 -12.94 3.23
C GLY A 248 -21.18 -12.18 4.46
N THR A 249 -21.75 -11.01 4.70
CA THR A 249 -22.41 -10.58 5.94
C THR A 249 -22.63 -9.07 5.83
N GLY A 250 -23.90 -8.70 5.67
CA GLY A 250 -24.31 -7.30 5.69
C GLY A 250 -23.98 -6.70 7.04
N SER A 251 -23.07 -5.72 7.05
CA SER A 251 -23.09 -4.72 8.11
C SER A 251 -24.23 -3.75 7.81
N GLN A 252 -25.35 -3.94 8.51
CA GLN A 252 -26.31 -2.86 8.74
C GLN A 252 -25.54 -1.70 9.40
N LYS A 253 -25.55 -0.53 8.77
CA LYS A 253 -25.16 0.72 9.43
C LYS A 253 -26.22 1.06 10.49
N PRO A 254 -25.84 1.57 11.66
CA PRO A 254 -26.76 2.34 12.49
C PRO A 254 -27.19 3.63 11.79
#